data_AF-A0A4Q9QSS2-F1
#
_entry.id   AF-A0A4Q9QSS2-F1
#
_cell.length_a   1.000
_cell.length_b   1.000
_cell.length_c   1.000
_cell.angle_alpha   90.00
_cell.angle_beta   90.00
_cell.angle_gamma   90.00
#
_symmetry.space_group_name_H-M   'P 1'
#
loop_
_entity.id
_entity.type
_entity.pdbx_description
1 polymer ?
#
loop_
_entity_poly.entity_id
_entity_poly.type
_entity_poly.pdbx_seq_one_letter_code
_entity_poly.pdbx_strand_id
1 'polypeptide(L)' 'MKLESNSDFEIVRFSDSRYEKLTAEVRYKGEPIAQINQDKKNYELEIFADLKTAVLIVPLEEFLESLKLAKNALL' A
#
# COMPACT_ATOMS: atom_id res chain seq x y z
N MET A 1 -4.40 -2.00 9.74
CA MET A 1 -4.59 -0.72 10.47
C MET A 1 -5.29 0.24 9.53
N LYS A 2 -6.29 0.99 9.99
CA LYS A 2 -6.96 1.99 9.16
C LYS A 2 -6.26 3.34 9.26
N LEU A 3 -6.39 4.15 8.23
CA LEU A 3 -5.94 5.53 8.27
C LEU A 3 -6.94 6.38 9.06
N GLU A 4 -6.46 7.15 10.04
CA GLU A 4 -7.32 7.96 10.92
C GLU A 4 -8.04 9.07 10.16
N SER A 5 -7.36 9.72 9.21
CA SER A 5 -7.91 10.79 8.37
C SER A 5 -8.95 10.26 7.37
N ASN A 6 -8.88 8.98 6.99
CA ASN A 6 -9.82 8.37 6.07
C ASN A 6 -9.87 6.83 6.21
N SER A 7 -10.93 6.33 6.83
CA SER A 7 -11.12 4.91 7.13
C SER A 7 -11.35 3.99 5.91
N ASP A 8 -11.47 4.57 4.70
CA ASP A 8 -11.48 3.81 3.45
C ASP A 8 -10.09 3.26 3.13
N PHE A 9 -9.03 3.89 3.63
CA PHE A 9 -7.67 3.36 3.52
C PHE A 9 -7.36 2.39 4.66
N GLU A 10 -6.77 1.26 4.29
CA GLU A 10 -6.29 0.24 5.21
C GLU A 10 -4.88 -0.22 4.83
N ILE A 11 -4.04 -0.42 5.83
CA ILE A 11 -2.69 -0.93 5.70
C ILE A 11 -2.65 -2.34 6.33
N VAL A 12 -2.27 -3.33 5.53
CA VAL A 12 -2.12 -4.72 5.97
C VAL A 12 -0.67 -5.14 5.81
N ARG A 13 -0.08 -5.74 6.86
CA ARG A 13 1.23 -6.39 6.75
C ARG A 13 1.02 -7.86 6.46
N PHE A 14 1.74 -8.41 5.50
CA PHE A 14 1.71 -9.84 5.23
C PHE A 14 3.02 -10.33 4.61
N SER A 15 3.16 -11.65 4.51
CA SER A 15 4.30 -12.32 3.89
C SER A 15 3.91 -12.68 2.45
N ASP A 16 4.27 -11.83 1.50
CA ASP A 16 4.17 -12.13 0.07
C ASP A 16 5.29 -13.11 -0.32
N SER A 17 4.94 -14.23 -0.95
CA SER A 17 5.91 -15.28 -1.33
C SER A 17 6.98 -14.83 -2.32
N ARG A 18 6.80 -13.67 -2.96
CA ARG A 18 7.79 -13.06 -3.85
C ARG A 18 8.96 -12.40 -3.11
N TYR A 19 8.81 -12.16 -1.81
CA TYR A 19 9.75 -11.39 -0.99
C TYR A 19 10.18 -12.16 0.26
N GLU A 20 11.42 -11.93 0.69
CA GLU A 20 12.01 -12.52 1.90
C GLU A 20 11.51 -11.82 3.18
N LYS A 21 11.28 -10.50 3.12
CA LYS A 21 10.76 -9.72 4.24
C LYS A 21 9.27 -9.47 4.11
N LEU A 22 8.66 -9.09 5.24
CA LEU A 22 7.27 -8.63 5.28
C LEU A 22 7.06 -7.44 4.34
N THR A 23 5.95 -7.46 3.63
CA THR A 23 5.44 -6.35 2.83
C THR A 23 4.32 -5.63 3.57
N ALA A 24 4.05 -4.39 3.15
CA ALA A 24 2.91 -3.61 3.61
C ALA A 24 2.05 -3.24 2.40
N GLU A 25 0.80 -3.69 2.38
CA GLU A 25 -0.17 -3.39 1.35
C GLU A 25 -1.11 -2.29 1.80
N VAL A 26 -1.34 -1.33 0.90
CA VAL A 26 -2.35 -0.28 1.01
C VAL A 26 -3.57 -0.73 0.23
N ARG A 27 -4.70 -0.75 0.93
CA ARG A 27 -6.03 -1.01 0.38
C ARG A 27 -6.86 0.27 0.41
N TYR A 28 -7.72 0.42 -0.58
CA TYR A 28 -8.74 1.48 -0.60
C TYR A 28 -10.11 0.85 -0.84
N LYS A 29 -11.04 1.08 0.09
CA LYS A 29 -12.38 0.46 0.11
C LYS A 29 -12.34 -1.08 0.03
N GLY A 30 -11.32 -1.67 0.65
CA GLY A 30 -11.11 -3.12 0.70
C GLY A 30 -10.29 -3.70 -0.46
N GLU A 31 -10.10 -2.95 -1.54
CA GLU A 31 -9.33 -3.40 -2.71
C GLU A 31 -7.84 -3.04 -2.57
N PRO A 32 -6.90 -3.95 -2.88
CA PRO A 32 -5.47 -3.65 -2.88
C PRO A 32 -5.13 -2.67 -4.02
N ILE A 33 -4.46 -1.58 -3.69
CA ILE A 33 -4.10 -0.54 -4.67
C ILE A 33 -2.60 -0.27 -4.75
N ALA A 34 -1.85 -0.59 -3.69
CA ALA A 34 -0.40 -0.50 -3.72
C ALA A 34 0.25 -1.43 -2.68
N GLN A 35 1.51 -1.76 -2.88
CA GLN A 35 2.33 -2.52 -1.94
C GLN A 35 3.73 -1.91 -1.82
N ILE A 36 4.26 -1.88 -0.59
CA ILE A 36 5.64 -1.52 -0.29
C ILE A 36 6.42 -2.77 0.13
N ASN A 37 7.56 -3.01 -0.51
CA ASN A 37 8.54 -4.03 -0.10
C ASN A 37 9.90 -3.40 0.24
N GLN A 38 10.72 -4.12 1.00
CA GLN A 38 12.00 -3.63 1.56
C GLN A 38 13.16 -4.64 1.44
N ASP A 39 13.04 -5.58 0.50
CA ASP A 39 14.08 -6.60 0.30
C ASP A 39 15.34 -6.01 -0.29
N LYS A 40 15.19 -5.01 -1.17
CA LYS A 40 16.33 -4.31 -1.78
C LYS A 40 16.83 -3.17 -0.91
N LYS A 41 17.91 -2.52 -1.36
CA LYS A 41 18.53 -1.37 -0.66
C LYS A 41 17.56 -0.20 -0.45
N ASN A 42 16.59 -0.02 -1.35
CA ASN A 42 15.56 1.01 -1.28
C ASN A 42 14.19 0.34 -1.15
N TYR A 43 13.24 1.05 -0.53
CA TYR A 43 11.83 0.66 -0.59
C TYR A 43 11.33 0.73 -2.04
N GLU A 44 10.61 -0.30 -2.46
CA GLU A 44 9.95 -0.34 -3.76
C GLU A 44 8.44 -0.25 -3.57
N LEU A 45 7.79 0.59 -4.40
CA LEU A 45 6.34 0.76 -4.44
C LEU A 45 5.80 0.09 -5.70
N GLU A 46 4.96 -0.93 -5.53
CA GLU A 46 4.15 -1.53 -6.58
C GLU A 46 2.75 -0.88 -6.53
N ILE A 47 2.22 -0.44 -7.68
CA ILE A 47 0.87 0.14 -7.78
C ILE A 47 0.01 -0.82 -8.60
N PHE A 48 -1.12 -1.22 -8.03
CA PHE A 48 -2.09 -2.08 -8.70
C PHE A 48 -3.11 -1.21 -9.44
N ALA A 49 -3.04 -1.25 -10.77
CA ALA A 49 -4.06 -0.67 -11.64
C ALA A 49 -4.47 -1.72 -12.67
N ASP A 50 -5.76 -1.90 -12.91
CA ASP A 50 -6.21 -2.69 -14.05
C ASP A 50 -5.90 -1.91 -15.33
N LEU A 51 -4.78 -2.29 -15.97
CA LEU A 51 -4.20 -1.63 -17.13
C LEU A 51 -5.14 -1.58 -18.34
N LYS A 52 -6.28 -2.27 -18.31
CA LYS A 52 -7.19 -2.36 -19.45
C LYS A 52 -8.34 -1.37 -19.42
N THR A 53 -8.94 -1.06 -18.27
CA THR A 53 -10.19 -0.24 -18.26
C THR A 53 -10.50 0.57 -17.00
N ALA A 54 -9.73 0.49 -15.91
CA ALA A 54 -10.10 1.16 -14.66
C ALA A 54 -9.05 2.18 -14.20
N VAL A 55 -9.40 3.47 -14.28
CA VAL A 55 -8.65 4.52 -13.60
C VAL A 55 -9.01 4.46 -12.12
N LEU A 56 -8.03 4.19 -11.27
CA LEU A 56 -8.19 4.33 -9.83
C LEU A 56 -8.11 5.81 -9.45
N ILE A 57 -9.21 6.36 -8.92
CA ILE A 57 -9.26 7.73 -8.39
C ILE A 57 -9.37 7.66 -6.87
N VAL A 58 -8.38 8.22 -6.19
CA VAL A 58 -8.30 8.28 -4.72
C VAL A 58 -7.93 9.68 -4.24
N PRO A 59 -8.30 10.05 -3.00
CA PRO A 59 -7.82 11.28 -2.37
C PRO A 59 -6.28 11.27 -2.26
N LEU A 60 -5.62 12.27 -2.84
CA LEU A 60 -4.16 12.29 -2.99
C LEU A 60 -3.42 12.36 -1.66
N GLU A 61 -3.85 13.25 -0.76
CA GLU A 61 -3.15 13.49 0.51
C GLU A 61 -3.22 12.26 1.42
N GLU A 62 -4.39 11.66 1.51
CA GLU A 62 -4.64 10.45 2.28
C GLU A 62 -3.93 9.25 1.66
N PHE A 63 -3.82 9.19 0.33
CA PHE A 63 -3.00 8.18 -0.32
C PHE A 63 -1.52 8.35 0.06
N LEU A 64 -0.96 9.56 -0.01
CA LEU A 64 0.42 9.82 0.43
C LEU A 64 0.63 9.51 1.92
N GLU A 65 -0.36 9.81 2.76
CA GLU A 65 -0.33 9.48 4.19
C GLU A 65 -0.33 7.97 4.41
N SER A 66 -1.18 7.23 3.70
CA SER A 66 -1.25 5.77 3.77
C SER A 66 0.07 5.11 3.35
N LEU A 67 0.76 5.66 2.35
CA LEU A 67 2.09 5.17 1.94
C LEU A 67 3.15 5.41 3.01
N LYS A 68 3.13 6.58 3.68
CA LYS A 68 4.03 6.87 4.80
C LYS A 68 3.77 5.91 5.96
N LEU A 69 2.50 5.66 6.27
CA LEU A 69 2.08 4.74 7.33
C LEU A 69 2.50 3.29 7.02
N ALA A 70 2.27 2.84 5.78
CA ALA A 70 2.69 1.51 5.32
C ALA A 70 4.21 1.33 5.40
N LYS A 71 4.99 2.33 4.96
CA LYS A 71 6.46 2.30 5.11
C LYS A 71 6.89 2.22 6.58
N ASN A 72 6.27 3.03 7.44
CA ASN A 72 6.60 3.04 8.87
C ASN A 72 6.21 1.73 9.56
N ALA A 73 5.19 1.02 9.06
CA ALA A 73 4.80 -0.28 9.57
C ALA A 73 5.83 -1.38 9.26
N LEU A 74 6.80 -1.13 8.37
CA LEU A 74 7.87 -2.07 8.01
C LEU A 74 9.17 -1.87 8.80
N LEU A 75 9.29 -0.76 9.54
CA LEU A 75 10.36 -0.49 10.51
C LEU A 75 10.19 -1.38 11.76
#